data_AF-A0A2W1FAA4-F1
#
_entry.id   AF-A0A2W1FAA4-F1
#
_cell.length_a   1.000
_cell.length_b   1.000
_cell.length_c   1.000
_cell.angle_alpha   90.00
_cell.angle_beta   90.00
_cell.angle_gamma   90.00
#
_symmetry.space_group_name_H-M   'P 1'
#
loop_
_entity.id
_entity.type
_entity.pdbx_description
1 polymer ?
#
loop_
_entity_poly.entity_id
_entity_poly.type
_entity_poly.pdbx_seq_one_letter_code
_entity_poly.pdbx_strand_id
1 'polypeptide(L)'
;MRIVVTSSNRFDCILLYNGDVSLNNILVSQSGDHVGIVDWECTVVVPFWCSCQMPQFLDGHVLVPRGFQPPNIQAYSSMKFYEEKLQAYELTRLRYLFIEEMGRQCPEWRQLPMT
;
A
#
# COMPACT_ATOMS: atom_id res chain seq x y z
N MET A 1 -1.34 7.18 -3.33
CA MET A 1 -2.82 7.34 -3.50
C MET A 1 -3.07 7.79 -4.94
N ARG A 2 -4.20 7.42 -5.56
CA ARG A 2 -4.54 7.84 -6.94
C ARG A 2 -5.91 8.50 -7.05
N ILE A 3 -6.00 9.58 -7.82
CA ILE A 3 -7.26 10.24 -8.21
C ILE A 3 -7.37 10.21 -9.74
N VAL A 4 -8.54 9.84 -10.26
CA VAL A 4 -8.80 9.79 -11.70
C VAL A 4 -9.05 11.20 -12.24
N VAL A 5 -8.28 11.62 -13.25
CA VAL A 5 -8.36 12.98 -13.82
C VAL A 5 -9.11 12.98 -15.17
N THR A 6 -9.00 11.92 -15.98
CA THR A 6 -9.71 11.78 -17.25
C THR A 6 -10.37 10.40 -17.36
N SER A 7 -11.53 10.33 -18.03
CA SER A 7 -12.36 9.12 -18.07
C SER A 7 -12.93 8.87 -19.47
N SER A 8 -12.25 8.02 -20.24
CA SER A 8 -12.81 7.37 -21.44
C SER A 8 -12.42 5.88 -21.54
N ASN A 9 -11.26 5.46 -21.02
CA ASN A 9 -10.87 4.06 -20.80
C ASN A 9 -9.67 4.01 -19.83
N ARG A 10 -9.41 2.88 -19.15
CA ARG A 10 -8.26 2.69 -18.22
C ARG A 10 -6.90 2.87 -18.89
N PHE A 11 -6.81 2.59 -20.20
CA PHE A 11 -5.58 2.73 -20.98
C PHE A 11 -5.27 4.18 -21.38
N ASP A 12 -6.30 5.02 -21.50
CA ASP A 12 -6.17 6.47 -21.74
C ASP A 12 -6.34 7.28 -20.44
N CYS A 13 -6.44 6.57 -19.32
CA CYS A 13 -6.68 7.16 -18.02
C CYS A 13 -5.39 7.76 -17.48
N ILE A 14 -5.45 9.07 -17.26
CA ILE A 14 -4.40 9.81 -16.59
C ILE A 14 -4.82 9.99 -15.13
N LEU A 15 -3.91 9.66 -14.23
CA LEU A 15 -4.12 9.69 -12.80
C LEU A 15 -3.21 10.71 -12.15
N LEU A 16 -3.76 11.39 -11.16
CA LEU A 16 -2.97 12.11 -10.18
C LEU A 16 -2.49 11.11 -9.12
N TYR A 17 -1.18 10.89 -9.05
CA TYR A 17 -0.54 9.87 -8.20
C TYR A 17 0.36 10.52 -7.16
N ASN A 18 0.06 10.27 -5.89
CA ASN A 18 0.96 10.59 -4.78
C ASN A 18 1.85 9.37 -4.50
N GLY A 19 3.14 9.52 -4.77
CA GLY A 19 4.17 8.50 -4.54
C GLY A 19 4.71 8.45 -3.11
N ASP A 20 4.47 9.48 -2.30
CA ASP A 20 4.97 9.60 -0.92
C ASP A 20 3.84 9.40 0.11
N VAL A 21 3.06 8.34 -0.10
CA VAL A 21 2.11 7.91 0.93
C VAL A 21 2.86 7.05 1.93
N SER A 22 3.31 7.68 3.02
CA SER A 22 3.89 7.01 4.19
C SER A 22 2.87 6.95 5.35
N LEU A 23 3.14 6.14 6.38
CA LEU A 23 2.30 6.11 7.59
C LEU A 23 2.20 7.47 8.29
N ASN A 24 3.19 8.35 8.12
CA ASN A 24 3.18 9.71 8.67
C ASN A 24 2.22 10.64 7.89
N ASN A 25 1.86 10.28 6.67
CA ASN A 25 1.02 11.06 5.78
C ASN A 25 -0.44 10.56 5.73
N ILE A 26 -0.81 9.61 6.62
CA ILE A 26 -2.16 9.08 6.77
C ILE A 26 -2.72 9.55 8.11
N LEU A 27 -3.80 10.33 8.05
CA LEU A 27 -4.53 10.77 9.24
C LEU A 27 -5.57 9.74 9.65
N VAL A 28 -5.56 9.40 10.92
CA VAL A 28 -6.52 8.48 11.55
C VAL A 28 -7.19 9.21 12.71
N SER A 29 -8.49 8.99 12.87
CA SER A 29 -9.27 9.55 13.98
C SER A 29 -8.97 8.81 15.28
N GLN A 30 -9.44 9.36 16.40
CA GLN A 30 -9.34 8.69 17.70
C GLN A 30 -10.08 7.35 17.75
N SER A 31 -11.12 7.15 16.92
CA SER A 31 -11.83 5.88 16.78
C SER A 31 -11.13 4.87 15.88
N GLY A 32 -10.04 5.25 15.21
CA GLY A 32 -9.33 4.38 14.27
C GLY A 32 -9.81 4.49 12.82
N ASP A 33 -10.79 5.35 12.52
CA ASP A 33 -11.25 5.57 11.16
C ASP A 33 -10.25 6.42 10.36
N HIS A 34 -10.04 6.08 9.08
CA HIS A 34 -9.22 6.90 8.18
C HIS A 34 -9.89 8.26 7.93
N VAL A 35 -9.15 9.33 8.18
CA VAL A 35 -9.66 10.72 8.07
C VAL A 35 -9.17 11.41 6.82
N GLY A 36 -7.94 11.12 6.38
CA GLY A 36 -7.39 11.75 5.19
C GLY A 36 -5.97 11.34 4.87
N ILE A 37 -5.52 11.76 3.70
CA ILE A 37 -4.14 11.64 3.25
C ILE A 37 -3.63 13.05 3.02
N VAL A 38 -2.50 13.37 3.63
CA VAL A 38 -1.84 14.68 3.55
C VAL A 38 -0.56 14.57 2.73
N ASP A 39 0.16 15.69 2.63
CA ASP A 39 1.48 15.75 1.99
C ASP A 39 1.45 15.37 0.50
N TRP A 40 0.83 16.24 -0.29
CA TRP A 40 0.63 16.05 -1.74
C TRP A 40 1.69 16.75 -2.59
N GLU A 41 2.76 17.27 -1.99
CA GLU A 41 3.79 18.02 -2.72
C GLU A 41 4.56 17.17 -3.75
N CYS A 42 4.61 15.84 -3.55
CA CYS A 42 5.23 14.87 -4.45
C CYS A 42 4.26 14.23 -5.46
N THR A 43 3.13 14.91 -5.76
CA THR A 43 2.11 14.34 -6.63
C THR A 43 2.42 14.56 -8.10
N VAL A 44 2.37 13.49 -8.89
CA VAL A 44 2.66 13.49 -10.32
C VAL A 44 1.47 13.01 -11.13
N VAL A 45 1.40 13.43 -12.38
CA VAL A 45 0.37 13.00 -13.33
C VAL A 45 0.94 11.85 -14.16
N VAL A 46 0.35 10.66 -14.04
CA VAL A 46 0.90 9.43 -14.63
C VAL A 46 -0.17 8.59 -15.34
N PRO A 47 0.20 7.79 -16.34
CA PRO A 47 -0.67 6.75 -16.88
C PRO A 47 -1.10 5.75 -15.81
N PHE A 48 -2.23 5.08 -16.06
CA PHE A 48 -2.79 4.08 -15.13
C PHE A 48 -1.78 3.02 -14.64
N TRP A 49 -0.99 2.45 -15.55
CA TRP A 49 -0.04 1.38 -15.23
C TRP A 49 1.06 1.85 -14.27
N CYS A 50 1.53 3.11 -14.38
CA CYS A 50 2.51 3.69 -13.45
C CYS A 50 1.94 3.80 -12.03
N SER A 51 0.63 4.05 -11.90
CA SER A 51 -0.01 4.17 -10.57
C SER A 51 -0.13 2.84 -9.82
N CYS A 52 0.17 1.72 -10.47
CA CYS A 52 0.11 0.39 -9.87
C CYS A 52 1.39 0.01 -9.13
N GLN A 53 2.41 0.89 -9.13
CA GLN A 53 3.66 0.67 -8.40
C GLN A 53 3.42 0.43 -6.90
N MET A 54 4.27 -0.41 -6.30
CA MET A 54 4.21 -0.71 -4.88
C MET A 54 4.45 0.56 -4.07
N PRO A 55 3.55 0.94 -3.14
CA PRO A 55 3.79 2.05 -2.24
C PRO A 55 5.05 1.78 -1.39
N GLN A 56 5.84 2.83 -1.14
CA GLN A 56 7.13 2.69 -0.45
C GLN A 56 7.02 1.99 0.91
N PHE A 57 5.99 2.29 1.72
CA PHE A 57 5.80 1.64 3.03
C PHE A 57 5.42 0.15 2.93
N LEU A 58 4.99 -0.31 1.75
CA LEU A 58 4.80 -1.72 1.43
C LEU A 58 6.00 -2.30 0.69
N ASP A 59 6.94 -1.47 0.23
CA ASP A 59 8.15 -1.87 -0.47
C ASP A 59 9.24 -2.31 0.51
N GLY A 60 9.06 -3.52 1.04
CA GLY A 60 10.00 -4.19 1.91
C GLY A 60 9.98 -5.70 1.70
N HIS A 61 10.86 -6.40 2.41
CA HIS A 61 10.90 -7.85 2.38
C HIS A 61 9.59 -8.44 2.91
N VAL A 62 9.15 -9.56 2.33
CA VAL A 62 8.08 -10.39 2.92
C VAL A 62 8.58 -10.86 4.29
N LEU A 63 8.03 -10.28 5.36
CA LEU A 63 8.50 -10.55 6.71
C LEU A 63 7.87 -11.83 7.30
N VAL A 64 6.73 -12.26 6.75
CA VAL A 64 6.03 -13.50 7.14
C VAL A 64 5.49 -14.27 5.93
N PRO A 65 5.55 -15.62 5.90
CA PRO A 65 4.97 -16.42 4.81
C PRO A 65 3.45 -16.26 4.67
N ARG A 66 2.90 -16.59 3.48
CA ARG A 66 1.44 -16.73 3.32
C ARG A 66 0.88 -17.78 4.28
N GLY A 67 -0.23 -17.46 4.93
CA GLY A 67 -0.89 -18.35 5.91
C GLY A 67 -0.34 -18.25 7.33
N PHE A 68 0.60 -17.32 7.60
CA PHE A 68 1.00 -17.02 8.96
C PHE A 68 -0.20 -16.52 9.78
N GLN A 69 -0.25 -16.90 11.05
CA GLN A 69 -1.30 -16.46 11.97
C GLN A 69 -0.91 -15.10 12.59
N PRO A 70 -1.89 -14.28 13.00
CA PRO A 70 -1.56 -13.05 13.72
C PRO A 70 -0.71 -13.38 14.96
N PRO A 71 0.30 -12.55 15.29
CA PRO A 71 1.12 -12.76 16.46
C PRO A 71 0.25 -12.82 17.72
N ASN A 72 0.54 -13.77 18.60
CA ASN A 72 -0.12 -13.88 19.88
C ASN A 72 0.64 -13.03 20.91
N ILE A 73 -0.03 -12.05 21.55
CA ILE A 73 0.57 -11.18 22.57
C ILE A 73 1.21 -11.97 23.73
N GLN A 74 0.65 -13.11 24.12
CA GLN A 74 1.19 -13.96 25.19
C GLN A 74 2.49 -14.69 24.78
N ALA A 75 2.85 -14.71 23.49
CA ALA A 75 4.08 -15.34 23.01
C ALA A 75 5.31 -14.42 23.12
N TYR A 76 5.16 -13.19 23.61
CA TYR A 76 6.22 -12.18 23.62
C TYR A 76 6.47 -11.63 25.01
N SER A 77 7.75 -11.42 25.32
CA SER A 77 8.21 -10.90 26.62
C SER A 77 8.07 -9.38 26.76
N SER A 78 7.80 -8.66 25.66
CA SER A 78 7.62 -7.21 25.67
C SER A 78 6.55 -6.77 24.68
N MET A 79 5.79 -5.74 25.07
CA MET A 79 4.77 -5.11 24.22
C MET A 79 5.41 -4.57 22.93
N LYS A 80 6.55 -3.91 23.04
CA LYS A 80 7.28 -3.37 21.89
C LYS A 80 7.57 -4.45 20.83
N PHE A 81 8.06 -5.61 21.24
CA PHE A 81 8.37 -6.69 20.30
C PHE A 81 7.09 -7.32 19.72
N TYR A 82 6.00 -7.38 20.49
CA TYR A 82 4.69 -7.77 19.97
C TYR A 82 4.20 -6.78 18.89
N GLU A 83 4.28 -5.47 19.14
CA GLU A 83 3.88 -4.41 18.21
C GLU A 83 4.68 -4.47 16.90
N GLU A 84 6.01 -4.63 16.98
CA GLU A 84 6.88 -4.81 15.80
C GLU A 84 6.47 -6.03 14.96
N LYS A 85 6.12 -7.16 15.61
CA LYS A 85 5.67 -8.36 14.92
C LYS A 85 4.26 -8.22 14.36
N LEU A 86 3.37 -7.52 15.05
CA LEU A 86 2.02 -7.21 14.59
C LEU A 86 2.08 -6.32 13.35
N GLN A 87 2.86 -5.25 13.38
CA GLN A 87 3.06 -4.37 12.24
C GLN A 87 3.65 -5.12 11.03
N ALA A 88 4.65 -5.98 11.25
CA ALA A 88 5.22 -6.80 10.18
C ALA A 88 4.18 -7.75 9.54
N TYR A 89 3.32 -8.35 10.36
CA TYR A 89 2.22 -9.20 9.91
C TYR A 89 1.20 -8.41 9.09
N GLU A 90 0.74 -7.26 9.60
CA GLU A 90 -0.26 -6.40 8.96
C GLU A 90 0.22 -5.84 7.63
N LEU A 91 1.46 -5.32 7.57
CA LEU A 91 2.06 -4.82 6.33
C LEU A 91 2.21 -5.93 5.29
N THR A 92 2.58 -7.14 5.70
CA THR A 92 2.68 -8.28 4.78
C THR A 92 1.32 -8.66 4.20
N ARG A 93 0.26 -8.67 5.02
CA ARG A 93 -1.11 -8.90 4.53
C ARG A 93 -1.56 -7.80 3.58
N LEU A 94 -1.30 -6.55 3.92
CA LEU A 94 -1.66 -5.40 3.07
C LEU A 94 -0.91 -5.44 1.72
N ARG A 95 0.36 -5.87 1.71
CA ARG A 95 1.14 -6.09 0.48
C ARG A 95 0.48 -7.15 -0.42
N TYR A 96 0.03 -8.28 0.13
CA TYR A 96 -0.67 -9.29 -0.67
C TYR A 96 -1.98 -8.77 -1.25
N LEU A 97 -2.79 -8.09 -0.44
CA LEU A 97 -4.04 -7.46 -0.90
C LEU A 97 -3.77 -6.43 -2.00
N PHE A 98 -2.71 -5.63 -1.88
CA PHE A 98 -2.32 -4.65 -2.89
C PHE A 98 -1.95 -5.34 -4.22
N ILE A 99 -1.11 -6.38 -4.19
CA ILE A 99 -0.70 -7.13 -5.39
C ILE A 99 -1.89 -7.81 -6.07
N GLU A 100 -2.82 -8.33 -5.28
CA GLU A 100 -4.05 -8.94 -5.78
C GLU A 100 -4.93 -7.90 -6.48
N GLU A 101 -5.21 -6.78 -5.81
CA GLU A 101 -6.05 -5.71 -6.36
C GLU A 101 -5.42 -5.06 -7.59
N MET A 102 -4.12 -4.75 -7.57
CA MET A 102 -3.44 -4.20 -8.74
C MET A 102 -3.38 -5.21 -9.90
N GLY A 103 -3.21 -6.50 -9.61
CA GLY A 103 -3.29 -7.54 -10.64
C GLY A 103 -4.69 -7.69 -11.26
N ARG A 104 -5.76 -7.39 -10.50
CA ARG A 104 -7.13 -7.36 -11.02
C ARG A 104 -7.40 -6.11 -11.86
N GLN A 105 -6.82 -4.99 -11.47
CA GLN A 105 -7.04 -3.67 -12.07
C GLN A 105 -6.18 -3.45 -13.33
N CYS A 106 -4.93 -3.93 -13.32
CA CYS A 106 -3.96 -3.89 -14.41
C CYS A 106 -3.24 -5.25 -14.52
N PRO A 107 -3.82 -6.27 -15.16
CA PRO A 107 -3.17 -7.58 -15.31
C PRO A 107 -1.78 -7.51 -15.96
N GLU A 108 -1.58 -6.54 -16.84
CA GLU A 108 -0.33 -6.27 -17.57
C GLU A 108 0.77 -5.72 -16.65
N TRP A 109 0.43 -5.16 -15.49
CA TRP A 109 1.39 -4.64 -14.51
C TRP A 109 2.41 -5.70 -14.07
N ARG A 110 2.01 -6.98 -13.99
CA ARG A 110 2.91 -8.09 -13.64
C ARG A 110 3.92 -8.45 -14.73
N GLN A 111 3.78 -7.90 -15.94
CA GLN A 111 4.61 -8.20 -17.10
C GLN A 111 5.63 -7.09 -17.38
N LEU A 112 5.52 -5.93 -16.73
CA LEU A 112 6.42 -4.80 -16.95
C LEU A 112 7.69 -4.98 -16.10
N PRO A 113 8.89 -4.84 -16.69
CA PRO A 113 10.13 -4.90 -15.94
C PRO A 113 10.17 -3.72 -14.96
N MET A 114 10.36 -4.01 -13.67
CA MET A 114 10.64 -2.98 -12.67
C MET A 114 12.05 -2.46 -12.93
N THR A 115 12.15 -1.30 -13.57
CA THR A 115 13.41 -0.56 -13.77
C THR A 115 13.88 0.09 -12.48
#